data_AF-A0A7S3N049-F1
#
_entry.id   AF-A0A7S3N049-F1
#
_cell.length_a   1.000
_cell.length_b   1.000
_cell.length_c   1.000
_cell.angle_alpha   90.00
_cell.angle_beta   90.00
_cell.angle_gamma   90.00
#
_symmetry.space_group_name_H-M   'P 1'
#
loop_
_entity.id
_entity.type
_entity.pdbx_description
1 polymer ?
#
loop_
_entity_poly.entity_id
_entity_poly.type
_entity_poly.pdbx_seq_one_letter_code
_entity_poly.pdbx_strand_id
1 'polypeptide(L)'
;MGFFSVFCGFIYNDYTSMTTKIFDSCYHVPAGSKGKVFAKQDKDCVYPVGFDPVWYLSSQEIIYLNSFKMKISVIFGVGQMLIGYCLKGFNAVYFRHWVELFAEVATQILLLAALFGFMDYLIITKWLTDWDAVTKGTNEVAPAIIQAMITMFIQGGVKKPNDVQADLIPNQ
;
A
#
# COMPACT_ATOMS: atom_id res chain seq x y z
N MET A 1 -3.45 16.24 -19.66
CA MET A 1 -2.44 15.19 -19.36
C MET A 1 -1.12 15.78 -18.84
N GLY A 2 -0.51 16.77 -19.52
CA GLY A 2 0.79 17.34 -19.11
C GLY A 2 0.86 17.89 -17.67
N PHE A 3 -0.17 18.61 -17.21
CA PHE A 3 -0.20 19.11 -15.83
C PHE A 3 -0.18 17.98 -14.79
N PHE A 4 -1.02 16.95 -14.98
CA PHE A 4 -1.07 15.79 -14.09
C PHE A 4 0.20 14.94 -14.16
N SER A 5 0.86 14.84 -15.32
CA SER A 5 2.14 14.14 -15.40
C SER A 5 3.26 14.87 -14.65
N VAL A 6 3.26 16.21 -14.67
CA VAL A 6 4.21 17.00 -13.86
C VAL A 6 3.94 16.80 -12.37
N PHE A 7 2.67 16.79 -11.94
CA PHE A 7 2.30 16.49 -10.55
C PHE A 7 2.74 15.09 -10.11
N CYS A 8 2.50 14.06 -10.93
CA CYS A 8 2.96 12.71 -10.64
C CYS A 8 4.49 12.62 -10.61
N GLY A 9 5.20 13.29 -11.54
CA GLY A 9 6.67 13.35 -11.54
C GLY A 9 7.22 14.01 -10.28
N PHE A 10 6.55 15.06 -9.80
CA PHE A 10 6.87 15.71 -8.53
C PHE A 10 6.67 14.78 -7.33
N ILE A 11 5.56 14.02 -7.27
CA ILE A 11 5.33 13.02 -6.21
C ILE A 11 6.39 11.91 -6.24
N TYR A 12 6.72 11.39 -7.43
CA TYR A 12 7.77 10.37 -7.57
C TYR A 12 9.18 10.92 -7.32
N ASN A 13 9.36 12.25 -7.27
CA ASN A 13 10.65 12.92 -7.18
C ASN A 13 11.62 12.47 -8.30
N ASP A 14 11.10 12.34 -9.51
CA ASP A 14 11.87 11.92 -10.70
C ASP A 14 11.80 12.99 -11.78
N TYR A 15 12.93 13.69 -11.97
CA TYR A 15 13.13 14.66 -13.03
C TYR A 15 14.23 14.17 -13.95
N THR A 16 13.84 13.68 -15.13
CA THR A 16 14.81 13.19 -16.14
C THR A 16 15.76 12.15 -15.54
N SER A 17 15.23 11.18 -14.77
CA SER A 17 15.99 10.13 -14.06
C SER A 17 16.96 10.63 -12.97
N MET A 18 16.82 11.89 -12.53
CA MET A 18 17.56 12.45 -11.40
C MET A 18 16.60 12.84 -10.28
N THR A 19 17.00 12.57 -9.04
CA THR A 19 16.25 12.99 -7.86
C THR A 19 16.65 14.38 -7.40
N THR A 20 15.66 15.13 -6.90
CA THR A 20 15.90 16.44 -6.30
C THR A 20 15.89 16.33 -4.78
N LYS A 21 16.89 16.93 -4.13
CA LYS A 21 16.93 17.09 -2.67
C LYS A 21 16.18 18.36 -2.28
N ILE A 22 14.85 18.30 -2.32
CA ILE A 22 13.99 19.46 -1.99
C ILE A 22 13.95 19.66 -0.47
N PHE A 23 13.89 18.57 0.29
CA PHE A 23 13.92 18.58 1.76
C PHE A 23 15.06 17.69 2.27
N ASP A 24 15.39 17.86 3.56
CA ASP A 24 16.34 17.00 4.23
C ASP A 24 15.81 15.56 4.28
N SER A 25 16.70 14.60 4.00
CA SER A 25 16.37 13.17 3.96
C SER A 25 16.27 12.60 5.37
N CYS A 26 15.29 11.74 5.59
CA CYS A 26 15.07 11.08 6.88
C CYS A 26 15.97 9.85 7.11
N TYR A 27 16.79 9.51 6.12
CA TYR A 27 17.73 8.40 6.16
C TYR A 27 19.17 8.91 6.25
N HIS A 28 19.86 8.51 7.31
CA HIS A 28 21.27 8.84 7.50
C HIS A 28 22.14 7.60 7.36
N VAL A 29 23.22 7.75 6.57
CA VAL A 29 24.27 6.74 6.46
C VAL A 29 25.29 7.01 7.57
N PRO A 30 25.59 6.04 8.44
CA PRO A 30 26.57 6.24 9.52
C PRO A 30 27.95 6.57 8.94
N ALA A 31 28.54 7.67 9.40
CA ALA A 31 29.84 8.14 8.95
C ALA A 31 30.94 7.15 9.39
N GLY A 32 31.72 6.64 8.44
CA GLY A 32 32.88 5.76 8.69
C GLY A 32 32.73 4.32 8.17
N SER A 33 31.57 3.95 7.62
CA SER A 33 31.37 2.63 7.02
C SER A 33 31.81 2.61 5.54
N LYS A 34 32.84 1.82 5.21
CA LYS A 34 33.24 1.56 3.82
C LYS A 34 32.51 0.31 3.31
N GLY A 35 31.68 0.44 2.27
CA GLY A 35 30.98 -0.69 1.63
C GLY A 35 29.47 -0.48 1.50
N LYS A 36 28.71 -1.57 1.34
CA LYS A 36 27.24 -1.54 1.39
C LYS A 36 26.79 -1.37 2.83
N VAL A 37 26.10 -0.28 3.14
CA VAL A 37 25.65 0.06 4.49
C VAL A 37 24.14 0.19 4.47
N PHE A 38 23.47 -0.30 5.51
CA PHE A 38 22.05 -0.05 5.70
C PHE A 38 21.88 1.36 6.28
N ALA A 39 21.15 2.22 5.57
CA ALA A 39 20.82 3.55 6.07
C ALA A 39 19.86 3.41 7.26
N LYS A 40 20.12 4.14 8.34
CA LYS A 40 19.25 4.16 9.51
C LYS A 40 18.19 5.23 9.31
N GLN A 41 16.92 4.84 9.39
CA GLN A 41 15.80 5.77 9.41
C GLN A 41 15.72 6.44 10.78
N ASP A 42 15.50 7.75 10.80
CA ASP A 42 15.11 8.43 12.03
C ASP A 42 13.63 8.15 12.34
N LYS A 43 13.33 7.76 13.58
CA LYS A 43 12.00 7.22 13.96
C LYS A 43 10.89 8.25 13.82
N ASP A 44 11.22 9.52 14.02
CA ASP A 44 10.24 10.61 14.03
C ASP A 44 10.27 11.43 12.72
N CYS A 45 11.05 11.00 11.71
CA CYS A 45 11.19 11.71 10.46
C CYS A 45 10.40 11.03 9.33
N VAL A 46 9.41 11.75 8.81
CA VAL A 46 8.66 11.41 7.59
C VAL A 46 8.94 12.47 6.54
N TYR A 47 9.35 12.05 5.35
CA TYR A 47 9.63 12.97 4.25
C TYR A 47 8.33 13.70 3.86
N PRO A 48 8.31 15.04 3.84
CA PRO A 48 7.06 15.80 3.85
C PRO A 48 6.28 15.70 2.54
N VAL A 49 6.97 15.55 1.40
CA VAL A 49 6.32 15.54 0.09
C VAL A 49 7.02 14.60 -0.89
N GLY A 50 6.32 13.56 -1.34
CA GLY A 50 6.82 12.64 -2.36
C GLY A 50 7.78 11.58 -1.83
N PHE A 51 8.66 11.08 -2.69
CA PHE A 51 9.67 10.08 -2.33
C PHE A 51 10.96 10.72 -1.83
N ASP A 52 11.50 10.16 -0.73
CA ASP A 52 12.82 10.55 -0.23
C ASP A 52 13.88 10.22 -1.29
N PRO A 53 14.71 11.20 -1.72
CA PRO A 53 15.72 11.02 -2.74
C PRO A 53 16.78 9.97 -2.40
N VAL A 54 16.98 9.62 -1.13
CA VAL A 54 17.95 8.60 -0.69
C VAL A 54 17.59 7.21 -1.21
N TRP A 55 16.30 6.91 -1.42
CA TRP A 55 15.88 5.62 -1.94
C TRP A 55 16.41 5.34 -3.35
N TYR A 56 16.54 6.37 -4.20
CA TYR A 56 17.11 6.24 -5.54
C TYR A 56 18.63 6.00 -5.54
N LEU A 57 19.32 6.29 -4.42
CA LEU A 57 20.73 5.94 -4.26
C LEU A 57 20.91 4.51 -3.72
N SER A 58 19.83 3.89 -3.24
CA SER A 58 19.88 2.58 -2.59
C SER A 58 19.92 1.45 -3.62
N SER A 59 20.59 0.34 -3.29
CA SER A 59 20.60 -0.85 -4.15
C SER A 59 19.25 -1.60 -4.20
N GLN A 60 18.28 -1.19 -3.39
CA GLN A 60 16.96 -1.84 -3.26
C GLN A 60 15.82 -0.96 -3.80
N GLU A 61 16.16 0.11 -4.54
CA GLU A 61 15.18 1.06 -5.09
C GLU A 61 14.09 0.37 -5.90
N ILE A 62 14.47 -0.59 -6.76
CA ILE A 62 13.57 -1.24 -7.71
C ILE A 62 12.54 -2.08 -6.97
N ILE A 63 12.98 -2.83 -5.95
CA ILE A 63 12.12 -3.72 -5.17
C ILE A 63 11.11 -2.89 -4.37
N TYR A 64 11.56 -1.80 -3.75
CA TYR A 64 10.71 -0.90 -2.98
C TYR A 64 9.70 -0.17 -3.87
N LEU A 65 10.16 0.50 -4.94
CA LEU A 65 9.30 1.26 -5.84
C LEU A 65 8.29 0.37 -6.57
N ASN A 66 8.66 -0.84 -6.98
CA ASN A 66 7.73 -1.77 -7.62
C ASN A 66 6.63 -2.22 -6.64
N SER A 67 7.03 -2.59 -5.42
CA SER A 67 6.06 -2.97 -4.37
C SER A 67 5.11 -1.83 -4.02
N PHE A 68 5.60 -0.59 -3.99
CA PHE A 68 4.78 0.59 -3.75
C PHE A 68 3.80 0.85 -4.91
N LYS A 69 4.30 0.85 -6.16
CA LYS A 69 3.48 1.09 -7.35
C LYS A 69 2.38 0.06 -7.49
N MET A 70 2.64 -1.21 -7.18
CA MET A 70 1.63 -2.25 -7.17
C MET A 70 0.51 -1.93 -6.18
N LYS A 71 0.84 -1.63 -4.92
CA LYS A 71 -0.16 -1.34 -3.87
C LYS A 71 -1.00 -0.10 -4.18
N ILE A 72 -0.34 0.98 -4.62
CA ILE A 72 -1.03 2.21 -5.02
C ILE A 72 -1.94 1.99 -6.22
N SER A 73 -1.51 1.19 -7.21
CA SER A 73 -2.32 0.86 -8.39
C SER A 73 -3.62 0.15 -8.01
N VAL A 74 -3.54 -0.80 -7.06
CA VAL A 74 -4.72 -1.50 -6.54
C VAL A 74 -5.68 -0.53 -5.85
N ILE A 75 -5.19 0.31 -4.93
CA ILE A 75 -6.02 1.27 -4.19
C ILE A 75 -6.74 2.23 -5.15
N PHE A 76 -6.02 2.80 -6.12
CA PHE A 76 -6.64 3.68 -7.11
C PHE A 76 -7.59 2.92 -8.04
N GLY A 77 -7.27 1.69 -8.40
CA GLY A 77 -8.13 0.83 -9.22
C GLY A 77 -9.46 0.52 -8.55
N VAL A 78 -9.45 0.13 -7.27
CA VAL A 78 -10.66 -0.12 -6.47
C VAL A 78 -11.46 1.17 -6.28
N GLY A 79 -10.78 2.29 -5.99
CA GLY A 79 -11.44 3.60 -5.92
C GLY A 79 -12.13 4.00 -7.22
N GLN A 80 -11.47 3.82 -8.37
CA GLN A 80 -12.06 4.10 -9.69
C GLN A 80 -13.25 3.17 -9.98
N MET A 81 -13.14 1.88 -9.68
CA MET A 81 -14.24 0.93 -9.84
C MET A 81 -15.44 1.31 -8.97
N LEU A 82 -15.22 1.72 -7.71
CA LEU A 82 -16.26 2.17 -6.79
C LEU A 82 -17.02 3.37 -7.37
N ILE A 83 -16.31 4.36 -7.93
CA ILE A 83 -16.95 5.52 -8.59
C ILE A 83 -17.85 5.06 -9.74
N GLY A 84 -17.41 4.09 -10.54
CA GLY A 84 -18.22 3.49 -11.61
C GLY A 84 -19.51 2.85 -11.10
N TYR A 85 -19.44 2.09 -10.00
CA TYR A 85 -20.63 1.50 -9.38
C TYR A 85 -21.55 2.55 -8.73
N CYS A 86 -20.99 3.60 -8.13
CA CYS A 86 -21.79 4.72 -7.62
C CYS A 86 -22.57 5.42 -8.73
N LEU A 87 -21.96 5.66 -9.89
CA LEU A 87 -22.63 6.24 -11.07
C LEU A 87 -23.77 5.34 -11.56
N LYS A 88 -23.55 4.02 -11.61
CA LYS A 88 -24.60 3.05 -11.93
C LYS A 88 -25.74 3.09 -10.90
N GLY A 89 -25.42 3.23 -9.62
CA GLY A 89 -26.40 3.43 -8.55
C GLY A 89 -27.24 4.68 -8.76
N PHE A 90 -26.60 5.84 -9.02
CA PHE A 90 -27.33 7.07 -9.32
C PHE A 90 -28.24 6.95 -10.54
N ASN A 91 -27.82 6.22 -11.57
CA ASN A 91 -28.63 5.95 -12.75
C ASN A 91 -29.89 5.13 -12.41
N ALA A 92 -29.75 4.06 -11.62
CA ALA A 92 -30.87 3.22 -11.18
C ALA A 92 -31.86 3.98 -10.30
N VAL A 93 -31.39 4.89 -9.44
CA VAL A 93 -32.25 5.81 -8.65
C VAL A 93 -33.02 6.75 -9.57
N TYR A 94 -32.36 7.35 -10.56
CA TYR A 94 -32.98 8.30 -11.49
C TYR A 94 -34.11 7.65 -12.30
N PHE A 95 -33.87 6.46 -12.86
CA PHE A 95 -34.88 5.72 -13.64
C PHE A 95 -35.87 4.92 -12.76
N ARG A 96 -35.76 5.01 -11.42
CA ARG A 96 -36.61 4.31 -10.43
C ARG A 96 -36.61 2.77 -10.57
N HIS A 97 -35.52 2.20 -11.06
CA HIS A 97 -35.32 0.75 -11.12
C HIS A 97 -34.77 0.23 -9.78
N TRP A 98 -35.63 0.15 -8.77
CA TRP A 98 -35.26 -0.28 -7.41
C TRP A 98 -34.71 -1.71 -7.36
N VAL A 99 -35.17 -2.60 -8.24
CA VAL A 99 -34.68 -3.99 -8.31
C VAL A 99 -33.21 -4.03 -8.74
N GLU A 100 -32.83 -3.23 -9.74
CA GLU A 100 -31.44 -3.14 -10.21
C GLU A 100 -30.53 -2.53 -9.15
N LEU A 101 -31.02 -1.54 -8.40
CA LEU A 101 -30.27 -0.94 -7.30
C LEU A 101 -29.92 -1.96 -6.20
N PHE A 102 -30.91 -2.72 -5.71
CA PHE A 102 -30.68 -3.66 -4.61
C PHE A 102 -30.04 -4.97 -5.07
N ALA A 103 -30.52 -5.56 -6.16
CA ALA A 103 -30.03 -6.88 -6.59
C ALA A 103 -28.66 -6.77 -7.28
N GLU A 104 -28.43 -5.72 -8.06
CA GLU A 104 -27.21 -5.60 -8.86
C GLU A 104 -26.17 -4.69 -8.22
N VAL A 105 -26.52 -3.43 -7.94
CA VAL A 105 -25.55 -2.44 -7.43
C VAL A 105 -25.11 -2.76 -6.01
N ALA A 106 -26.05 -3.07 -5.11
CA ALA A 106 -25.69 -3.35 -3.72
C ALA A 106 -24.85 -4.63 -3.60
N THR A 107 -25.20 -5.70 -4.32
CA THR A 107 -24.43 -6.95 -4.34
C THR A 107 -23.02 -6.74 -4.93
N GLN A 108 -22.90 -5.95 -6.00
CA GLN A 108 -21.61 -5.61 -6.62
C GLN A 108 -20.71 -4.82 -5.65
N ILE A 109 -21.25 -3.81 -4.98
CA ILE A 109 -20.50 -3.02 -3.99
C ILE A 109 -20.08 -3.88 -2.79
N LEU A 110 -20.99 -4.73 -2.28
CA LEU A 110 -20.71 -5.61 -1.15
C LEU A 110 -19.58 -6.59 -1.49
N LEU A 111 -19.62 -7.24 -2.65
CA LEU A 111 -18.58 -8.19 -3.05
C LEU A 111 -17.24 -7.50 -3.33
N LEU A 112 -17.27 -6.32 -3.95
CA LEU A 112 -16.06 -5.52 -4.16
C LEU A 112 -15.41 -5.12 -2.82
N ALA A 113 -16.22 -4.63 -1.87
CA ALA A 113 -15.74 -4.23 -0.55
C ALA A 113 -15.22 -5.43 0.27
N ALA A 114 -15.90 -6.57 0.20
CA ALA A 114 -15.52 -7.77 0.95
C ALA A 114 -14.19 -8.39 0.46
N LEU A 115 -13.94 -8.42 -0.86
CA LEU A 115 -12.72 -9.01 -1.41
C LEU A 115 -11.59 -7.98 -1.56
N PHE A 116 -11.83 -6.96 -2.38
CA PHE A 116 -10.81 -5.97 -2.73
C PHE A 116 -10.69 -4.86 -1.69
N GLY A 117 -11.81 -4.44 -1.09
CA GLY A 117 -11.78 -3.49 0.03
C GLY A 117 -11.07 -4.06 1.27
N PHE A 118 -11.21 -5.36 1.56
CA PHE A 118 -10.45 -6.02 2.62
C PHE A 118 -8.94 -6.04 2.32
N MET A 119 -8.54 -6.27 1.07
CA MET A 119 -7.14 -6.18 0.66
C MET A 119 -6.58 -4.77 0.88
N ASP A 120 -7.30 -3.74 0.45
CA ASP A 120 -6.88 -2.34 0.62
C ASP A 120 -6.77 -1.98 2.11
N TYR A 121 -7.70 -2.49 2.93
CA TYR A 121 -7.63 -2.36 4.38
C TYR A 121 -6.35 -2.97 4.95
N LEU A 122 -5.97 -4.19 4.54
CA LEU A 122 -4.71 -4.82 4.97
C LEU A 122 -3.46 -4.04 4.51
N ILE A 123 -3.51 -3.39 3.35
CA ILE A 123 -2.40 -2.53 2.87
C ILE A 123 -2.23 -1.32 3.80
N ILE A 124 -3.34 -0.66 4.14
CA ILE A 124 -3.33 0.54 5.01
C ILE A 124 -2.89 0.18 6.43
N THR A 125 -3.43 -0.89 7.03
CA THR A 125 -2.99 -1.33 8.36
C THR A 125 -1.52 -1.71 8.37
N LYS A 126 -1.03 -2.39 7.33
CA LYS A 126 0.40 -2.70 7.21
C LYS A 126 1.27 -1.44 7.15
N TRP A 127 0.80 -0.35 6.56
CA TRP A 127 1.52 0.94 6.53
C TRP A 127 1.49 1.69 7.85
N LEU A 128 0.43 1.54 8.65
CA LEU A 128 0.28 2.22 9.93
C LEU A 128 0.96 1.49 11.10
N THR A 129 1.30 0.20 10.94
CA THR A 129 1.99 -0.58 11.97
C THR A 129 3.51 -0.41 11.88
N ASP A 130 4.14 -0.06 13.02
CA ASP A 130 5.60 -0.03 13.15
C ASP A 130 6.16 -1.45 13.32
N TRP A 131 6.64 -2.02 12.21
CA TRP A 131 7.23 -3.35 12.18
C TRP A 131 8.56 -3.46 12.92
N ASP A 132 9.30 -2.35 13.06
CA ASP A 132 10.60 -2.34 13.74
C ASP A 132 10.44 -2.53 15.26
N ALA A 133 9.32 -2.07 15.81
CA ALA A 133 8.91 -2.32 17.19
C ALA A 133 8.38 -3.76 17.37
N VAL A 134 7.54 -4.24 16.45
CA VAL A 134 6.94 -5.59 16.50
C VAL A 134 8.02 -6.68 16.42
N THR A 135 8.94 -6.59 15.45
CA THR A 135 10.00 -7.59 15.28
C THR A 135 10.91 -7.68 16.50
N LYS A 136 11.13 -6.58 17.25
CA LYS A 136 11.92 -6.60 18.49
C LYS A 136 11.19 -7.21 19.68
N GLY A 137 9.85 -7.17 19.69
CA GLY A 137 9.03 -7.68 20.78
C GLY A 137 8.63 -9.15 20.63
N THR A 138 8.28 -9.59 19.41
CA THR A 138 7.69 -10.92 19.17
C THR A 138 8.52 -11.82 18.25
N ASN A 139 9.65 -11.34 17.70
CA ASN A 139 10.42 -11.98 16.61
C ASN A 139 9.59 -12.25 15.33
N GLU A 140 8.43 -11.63 15.19
CA GLU A 140 7.57 -11.82 14.02
C GLU A 140 7.96 -10.87 12.88
N VAL A 141 7.77 -11.35 11.65
CA VAL A 141 8.10 -10.63 10.41
C VAL A 141 6.80 -10.17 9.74
N ALA A 142 6.86 -9.00 9.09
CA ALA A 142 5.74 -8.43 8.36
C ALA A 142 5.21 -9.39 7.27
N PRO A 143 3.94 -9.80 7.30
CA PRO A 143 3.38 -10.79 6.36
C PRO A 143 3.29 -10.25 4.94
N ALA A 144 3.39 -11.12 3.94
CA ALA A 144 3.13 -10.79 2.55
C ALA A 144 1.62 -10.75 2.29
N ILE A 145 1.08 -9.59 1.92
CA ILE A 145 -0.38 -9.37 1.80
C ILE A 145 -1.02 -10.35 0.80
N ILE A 146 -0.38 -10.59 -0.33
CA ILE A 146 -0.87 -11.54 -1.34
C ILE A 146 -0.96 -12.95 -0.77
N GLN A 147 0.06 -13.38 -0.02
CA GLN A 147 0.07 -14.70 0.61
C GLN A 147 -1.01 -14.80 1.69
N ALA A 148 -1.17 -13.75 2.51
CA ALA A 148 -2.22 -13.69 3.52
C ALA A 148 -3.62 -13.84 2.90
N MET A 149 -3.88 -13.18 1.76
CA MET A 149 -5.13 -13.34 1.03
C MET A 149 -5.33 -14.75 0.47
N ILE A 150 -4.30 -15.34 -0.14
CA ILE A 150 -4.39 -16.70 -0.68
C ILE A 150 -4.69 -17.71 0.44
N THR A 151 -3.98 -17.60 1.57
CA THR A 151 -4.17 -18.48 2.72
C THR A 151 -5.54 -18.29 3.36
N MET A 152 -6.08 -17.07 3.38
CA MET A 152 -7.43 -16.81 3.89
C MET A 152 -8.50 -17.59 3.12
N PHE A 153 -8.46 -17.60 1.78
CA PHE A 153 -9.44 -18.33 0.97
C PHE A 153 -9.21 -19.84 0.94
N ILE A 154 -7.97 -20.31 1.05
CA ILE A 154 -7.64 -21.74 0.94
C ILE A 154 -7.69 -22.46 2.29
N GLN A 155 -7.23 -21.82 3.36
CA GLN A 155 -7.06 -22.44 4.68
C GLN A 155 -7.99 -21.84 5.74
N GLY A 156 -8.89 -20.93 5.36
CA GLY A 156 -9.90 -20.37 6.25
C GLY A 156 -9.32 -19.61 7.46
N GLY A 157 -8.13 -19.01 7.30
CA GLY A 157 -7.47 -18.24 8.37
C GLY A 157 -6.57 -19.05 9.32
N VAL A 158 -6.41 -20.37 9.12
CA VAL A 158 -5.52 -21.16 10.00
C VAL A 158 -4.05 -20.93 9.64
N LYS A 159 -3.31 -20.26 10.53
CA LYS A 159 -1.85 -20.15 10.46
C LYS A 159 -1.18 -21.53 10.54
N LYS A 160 -0.13 -21.76 9.73
CA LYS A 160 0.69 -22.95 9.92
C LYS A 160 1.49 -22.80 11.22
N PRO A 161 1.66 -23.88 12.00
CA PRO A 161 2.25 -23.84 13.34
C PRO A 161 3.72 -23.36 13.41
N ASN A 162 4.39 -23.14 12.27
CA ASN A 162 5.77 -22.65 12.19
C ASN A 162 5.92 -21.32 11.42
N ASP A 163 4.83 -20.61 11.14
CA ASP A 163 4.91 -19.34 10.41
C ASP A 163 5.34 -18.20 11.36
N VAL A 164 6.49 -17.59 11.06
CA VAL A 164 7.05 -16.40 11.76
C VAL A 164 6.32 -15.11 11.35
N GLN A 165 5.23 -15.21 10.59
CA GLN A 165 4.50 -14.07 10.06
C GLN A 165 3.51 -13.55 11.10
N ALA A 166 3.60 -12.28 11.48
CA ALA A 166 2.67 -11.67 12.43
C ALA A 166 1.26 -11.61 11.85
N ASP A 167 0.23 -11.68 12.70
CA ASP A 167 -1.11 -11.29 12.27
C ASP A 167 -1.19 -9.76 12.16
N LEU A 168 -1.78 -9.26 11.09
CA LEU A 168 -2.00 -7.82 10.90
C LEU A 168 -3.11 -7.29 11.83
N ILE A 169 -3.99 -8.17 12.29
CA ILE A 169 -5.12 -7.91 13.17
C ILE A 169 -5.12 -8.97 14.27
N PRO A 170 -5.36 -8.65 15.55
CA PRO A 170 -5.52 -9.67 16.58
C PRO A 170 -6.67 -10.64 16.21
N ASN A 171 -6.37 -11.94 16.06
CA ASN A 171 -7.27 -13.01 15.65
C ASN A 171 -7.83 -12.88 14.21
N GLN A 172 -6.94 -12.73 13.22
CA GLN A 172 -7.26 -12.71 11.79
C GLN A 172 -7.65 -14.08 11.22
#